data_AF-A0A3M1DN84-F1
#
_entry.id   AF-A0A3M1DN84-F1
#
_cell.length_a   1.000
_cell.length_b   1.000
_cell.length_c   1.000
_cell.angle_alpha   90.00
_cell.angle_beta   90.00
_cell.angle_gamma   90.00
#
_symmetry.space_group_name_H-M   'P 1'
#
loop_
_entity.id
_entity.type
_entity.pdbx_description
1 polymer ?
#
loop_
_entity_poly.entity_id
_entity_poly.type
_entity_poly.pdbx_seq_one_letter_code
_entity_poly.pdbx_strand_id
1 'polypeptide(L)'
;MVGALTLEDVRRAMQRPRPGLAAQVTMAPSSRPFHPPEGSPPPRQAGVLLLLYPLQDVLHLVLTVRPTHLNYHAGQVSLPGGGWEAGDRSLEETARREAEEELGITL
;
A
#
# COMPACT_ATOMS: atom_id res chain seq x y z
N MET A 1 12.71 9.89 24.09
CA MET A 1 12.99 9.78 22.65
C MET A 1 12.63 8.37 22.24
N VAL A 2 11.69 8.19 21.32
CA VAL A 2 11.43 6.87 20.74
C VAL A 2 12.61 6.60 19.80
N GLY A 3 13.31 5.47 19.99
CA GLY A 3 14.38 5.06 19.07
C GLY A 3 13.85 4.88 17.65
N ALA A 4 14.74 4.86 16.65
CA ALA A 4 14.36 4.54 15.28
C ALA A 4 13.73 3.13 15.23
N LEU A 5 12.64 2.98 14.49
CA LEU A 5 12.00 1.68 14.26
C LEU A 5 12.95 0.78 13.45
N THR A 6 13.04 -0.47 13.86
CA THR A 6 13.83 -1.51 13.19
C THR A 6 12.92 -2.53 12.52
N LEU A 7 13.48 -3.37 11.65
CA LEU A 7 12.73 -4.49 11.06
C LEU A 7 12.33 -5.52 12.13
N GLU A 8 13.11 -5.65 13.20
CA GLU A 8 12.80 -6.56 14.30
C GLU A 8 11.59 -6.09 15.11
N ASP A 9 11.41 -4.78 15.27
CA ASP A 9 10.21 -4.22 15.90
C ASP A 9 8.95 -4.59 15.12
N VAL A 10 9.02 -4.53 13.78
CA VAL A 10 7.92 -4.94 12.90
C VAL A 10 7.64 -6.43 13.03
N ARG A 11 8.67 -7.29 12.96
CA ARG A 11 8.51 -8.75 13.11
C ARG A 11 7.85 -9.10 14.44
N ARG A 12 8.30 -8.48 15.54
CA ARG A 12 7.70 -8.64 16.87
C ARG A 12 6.25 -8.17 16.91
N ALA A 13 5.95 -7.05 16.26
CA ALA A 13 4.57 -6.55 16.17
C ALA A 13 3.66 -7.52 15.40
N MET A 14 4.15 -8.14 14.32
CA MET A 14 3.36 -9.10 13.51
C MET A 14 3.03 -10.41 14.25
N GLN A 15 3.76 -10.76 15.31
CA GLN A 15 3.46 -11.91 16.16
C GLN A 15 2.31 -11.65 17.14
N ARG A 16 1.89 -10.39 17.33
CA ARG A 16 0.81 -10.02 18.23
C ARG A 16 -0.56 -10.25 17.56
N PRO A 17 -1.64 -10.42 18.35
CA PRO A 17 -2.99 -10.45 17.79
C PRO A 17 -3.26 -9.21 16.94
N ARG A 18 -3.85 -9.41 15.76
CA ARG A 18 -4.21 -8.33 14.85
C ARG A 18 -5.26 -7.45 15.53
N PRO A 19 -5.01 -6.13 15.68
CA PRO A 19 -5.92 -5.23 16.40
C PRO A 19 -7.27 -5.04 15.70
N GLY A 20 -7.40 -5.48 14.44
CA GLY A 20 -8.65 -5.56 13.72
C GLY A 20 -9.33 -4.20 13.55
N LEU A 21 -10.65 -4.19 13.76
CA LEU A 21 -11.49 -3.00 13.55
C LEU A 21 -11.06 -1.80 14.41
N ALA A 22 -10.59 -2.02 15.64
CA ALA A 22 -10.20 -0.91 16.52
C ALA A 22 -9.05 -0.08 15.95
N ALA A 23 -8.04 -0.74 15.36
CA ALA A 23 -6.97 -0.04 14.66
C ALA A 23 -7.46 0.64 13.37
N GLN A 24 -8.34 -0.02 12.61
CA GLN A 24 -8.93 0.55 11.40
C GLN A 24 -9.69 1.84 11.72
N VAL A 25 -10.51 1.86 12.77
CA VAL A 25 -11.26 3.05 13.20
C VAL A 25 -10.32 4.17 13.64
N THR A 26 -9.22 3.83 14.33
CA THR A 26 -8.22 4.81 14.76
C THR A 26 -7.51 5.48 13.57
N MET A 27 -7.25 4.71 12.51
CA MET A 27 -6.55 5.17 11.30
C MET A 27 -7.49 5.68 10.20
N ALA A 28 -8.81 5.48 10.35
CA ALA A 28 -9.78 5.86 9.35
C ALA A 28 -9.78 7.40 9.23
N PRO A 29 -9.75 7.95 7.99
CA PRO A 29 -9.98 9.37 7.82
C PRO A 29 -11.38 9.71 8.34
N SER A 30 -11.56 10.96 8.80
CA SER A 30 -12.88 11.50 9.13
C SER A 30 -13.84 11.21 7.98
N SER A 31 -14.88 10.42 8.24
CA SER A 31 -15.75 9.89 7.20
C SER A 31 -16.37 11.04 6.40
N ARG A 32 -15.92 11.23 5.15
CA ARG A 32 -16.66 12.03 4.18
C ARG A 32 -17.71 11.08 3.59
N PRO A 33 -19.02 11.32 3.78
CA PRO A 33 -20.05 10.47 3.20
C PRO A 33 -19.81 10.37 1.68
N PHE A 34 -19.46 9.17 1.22
CA PHE A 34 -19.29 8.90 -0.20
C PHE A 34 -20.54 8.18 -0.68
N HIS A 35 -21.37 8.89 -1.44
CA HIS A 35 -22.50 8.31 -2.14
C HIS A 35 -22.09 8.20 -3.61
N PRO A 36 -21.70 6.99 -4.09
CA PRO A 36 -21.47 6.83 -5.51
C PRO A 36 -22.75 7.16 -6.28
N PRO A 37 -22.67 7.82 -7.44
CA PRO A 37 -23.82 8.02 -8.31
C PRO A 37 -24.55 6.70 -8.55
N GLU A 38 -25.87 6.74 -8.64
CA GLU A 38 -26.68 5.57 -8.94
C GLU A 38 -26.22 4.91 -10.25
N GLY A 39 -26.09 3.58 -10.24
CA GLY A 39 -25.58 2.81 -11.39
C GLY A 39 -24.05 2.82 -11.54
N SER A 40 -23.29 3.37 -10.59
CA SER A 40 -21.83 3.26 -10.62
C SER A 40 -21.39 1.80 -10.59
N PRO A 41 -20.41 1.39 -11.42
CA PRO A 41 -19.85 0.06 -11.32
C PRO A 41 -19.13 -0.12 -9.98
N PRO A 42 -18.92 -1.38 -9.54
CA PRO A 42 -18.07 -1.66 -8.38
C PRO A 42 -16.69 -1.02 -8.54
N PRO A 43 -16.06 -0.57 -7.44
CA PRO A 43 -14.72 0.00 -7.50
C PRO A 43 -13.73 -1.03 -8.06
N ARG A 44 -12.81 -0.56 -8.91
CA ARG A 44 -11.71 -1.41 -9.41
C ARG A 44 -10.86 -1.86 -8.23
N GLN A 45 -10.59 -3.16 -8.17
CA GLN A 45 -9.69 -3.70 -7.15
C GLN A 45 -8.23 -3.36 -7.48
N ALA A 46 -7.42 -3.16 -6.44
CA ALA A 46 -6.02 -2.80 -6.56
C ALA A 46 -5.21 -3.44 -5.42
N GLY A 47 -3.96 -3.78 -5.72
CA GLY A 47 -2.98 -4.27 -4.75
C GLY A 47 -1.86 -3.23 -4.61
N VAL A 48 -1.48 -2.92 -3.37
CA VAL A 48 -0.34 -2.04 -3.08
C VAL A 48 0.59 -2.71 -2.08
N LEU A 49 1.87 -2.35 -2.15
CA LEU A 49 2.91 -2.93 -1.32
C LEU A 49 3.44 -1.92 -0.29
N LEU A 50 3.43 -2.31 0.98
CA LEU A 50 4.24 -1.67 2.03
C LEU A 50 5.62 -2.32 2.03
N LEU A 51 6.50 -1.85 1.15
CA LEU A 51 7.86 -2.38 1.02
C LEU A 51 8.79 -1.76 2.08
N LEU A 52 9.05 -2.54 3.12
CA LEU A 52 9.91 -2.16 4.24
C LEU A 52 11.29 -2.79 4.10
N TYR A 53 12.34 -1.98 4.24
CA TYR A 53 13.72 -2.47 4.19
C TYR A 53 14.61 -1.76 5.22
N PRO A 54 15.61 -2.45 5.80
CA PRO A 54 16.57 -1.82 6.70
C PRO A 54 17.67 -1.12 5.89
N LEU A 55 18.06 0.07 6.33
CA LEU A 55 19.26 0.76 5.86
C LEU A 55 19.93 1.37 7.10
N GLN A 56 21.18 0.95 7.37
CA GLN A 56 21.93 1.36 8.56
C GLN A 56 21.13 1.14 9.87
N ASP A 57 20.53 -0.05 10.00
CA ASP A 57 19.67 -0.46 11.13
C ASP A 57 18.40 0.39 11.35
N VAL A 58 18.06 1.28 10.42
CA VAL A 58 16.83 2.06 10.42
C VAL A 58 15.87 1.52 9.36
N LEU A 59 14.61 1.32 9.75
CA LEU A 59 13.57 0.88 8.83
C LEU A 59 13.16 2.02 7.87
N HIS A 60 13.17 1.71 6.59
CA HIS A 60 12.73 2.61 5.52
C HIS A 60 11.52 2.01 4.80
N LEU A 61 10.70 2.88 4.23
CA LEU A 61 9.55 2.54 3.39
C LEU A 61 9.79 3.10 2.00
N VAL A 62 9.60 2.27 0.97
CA VAL A 62 9.63 2.74 -0.42
C VAL A 62 8.33 3.46 -0.76
N LEU A 63 8.47 4.64 -1.34
CA LEU A 63 7.39 5.42 -1.93
C LEU A 63 7.75 5.76 -3.37
N THR A 64 6.74 5.87 -4.22
CA THR A 64 6.87 6.29 -5.61
C THR A 64 6.26 7.67 -5.82
N VAL A 65 6.74 8.39 -6.83
CA VAL A 65 6.07 9.58 -7.35
C VAL A 65 5.47 9.20 -8.70
N ARG A 66 4.14 9.27 -8.80
CA ARG A 66 3.44 8.86 -10.02
C ARG A 66 3.87 9.74 -11.21
N PRO A 67 4.13 9.14 -12.39
CA PRO A 67 4.47 9.91 -13.58
C PRO A 67 3.45 11.02 -13.87
N THR A 68 3.94 12.17 -14.32
CA THR A 68 3.11 13.38 -14.53
C THR A 68 2.15 13.26 -15.71
N HIS A 69 2.37 12.29 -16.61
CA HIS A 69 1.55 12.07 -17.81
C HIS A 69 0.34 11.15 -17.56
N LEU A 70 0.12 10.69 -16.33
CA LEU A 70 -1.03 9.83 -16.01
C LEU A 70 -2.33 10.63 -15.92
N ASN A 71 -3.42 10.04 -16.44
CA ASN A 71 -4.75 10.65 -16.43
C ASN A 71 -5.29 10.90 -15.01
N TYR A 72 -4.84 10.11 -14.04
CA TYR A 72 -5.29 10.17 -12.65
C TYR A 72 -4.08 10.18 -11.70
N HIS A 73 -4.14 11.04 -10.69
CA HIS A 73 -3.16 11.11 -9.60
C HIS A 73 -1.72 11.41 -10.05
N ALA A 74 -1.54 12.05 -11.20
CA ALA A 74 -0.24 12.48 -11.70
C ALA A 74 0.55 13.30 -10.66
N GLY A 75 1.83 12.98 -10.47
CA GLY A 75 2.74 13.67 -9.55
C GLY A 75 2.49 13.41 -8.06
N GLN A 76 1.50 12.58 -7.70
CA GLN A 76 1.23 12.25 -6.30
C GLN A 76 2.22 11.21 -5.77
N VAL A 77 2.53 11.30 -4.47
CA VAL A 77 3.26 10.26 -3.75
C VAL A 77 2.33 9.06 -3.54
N SER A 78 2.82 7.86 -3.82
CA SER A 78 2.08 6.61 -3.68
C SER A 78 2.92 5.49 -3.08
N LEU A 79 2.25 4.47 -2.57
CA LEU A 79 2.86 3.15 -2.42
C LEU A 79 3.04 2.53 -3.82
N PRO A 80 4.05 1.66 -4.02
CA PRO A 80 4.13 0.83 -5.22
C PRO A 80 2.87 -0.03 -5.35
N GLY A 81 2.33 -0.15 -6.56
CA GLY A 81 1.14 -0.94 -6.80
C GLY A 81 0.18 -0.36 -7.83
N GLY A 82 -0.86 -1.12 -8.12
CA GLY A 82 -1.78 -0.81 -9.20
C GLY A 82 -3.03 -1.67 -9.20
N GLY A 83 -3.76 -1.61 -10.31
CA GLY A 83 -5.07 -2.24 -10.45
C GLY A 83 -4.96 -3.71 -10.78
N TRP A 84 -5.84 -4.54 -10.22
CA TRP A 84 -5.94 -5.96 -10.56
C TRP A 84 -6.18 -6.15 -12.06
N GLU A 85 -5.51 -7.16 -12.62
CA GLU A 85 -5.66 -7.60 -14.01
C GLU A 85 -6.11 -9.06 -14.07
N ALA A 86 -6.75 -9.45 -15.18
CA ALA A 86 -7.34 -10.79 -15.33
C ALA A 86 -6.32 -11.95 -15.20
N GLY A 87 -5.03 -11.66 -15.36
CA GLY A 87 -3.94 -12.63 -15.17
C GLY A 87 -3.51 -12.80 -13.70
N ASP A 88 -3.87 -11.88 -12.81
CA ASP A 88 -3.46 -11.91 -11.41
C ASP A 88 -4.33 -12.91 -10.62
N ARG A 89 -3.70 -13.90 -9.97
CA ARG A 89 -4.43 -14.91 -9.16
C ARG A 89 -4.87 -14.35 -7.80
N SER A 90 -4.34 -13.21 -7.39
CA SER A 90 -4.67 -12.55 -6.11
C SER A 90 -4.24 -11.07 -6.11
N LEU A 91 -4.73 -10.29 -5.16
CA LEU A 91 -4.27 -8.90 -4.94
C LEU A 91 -2.82 -8.82 -4.47
N GLU A 92 -2.32 -9.88 -3.83
CA GLU A 92 -0.89 -9.99 -3.48
C GLU A 92 -0.05 -10.10 -4.76
N GLU A 93 -0.48 -10.93 -5.71
CA GLU A 93 0.19 -11.05 -7.00
C GLU A 93 0.12 -9.75 -7.80
N THR A 94 -1.03 -9.06 -7.81
CA THR A 94 -1.14 -7.71 -8.38
C THR A 94 -0.09 -6.77 -7.78
N ALA A 95 0.02 -6.70 -6.45
CA ALA A 95 0.98 -5.80 -5.79
C ALA A 95 2.45 -6.15 -6.13
N ARG A 96 2.77 -7.45 -6.25
CA ARG A 96 4.13 -7.90 -6.63
C ARG A 96 4.45 -7.60 -8.08
N ARG A 97 3.53 -7.89 -9.01
CA ARG A 97 3.68 -7.59 -10.44
C ARG A 97 3.91 -6.09 -10.65
N GLU A 98 3.05 -5.26 -10.07
CA GLU A 98 3.15 -3.80 -10.19
C GLU A 98 4.45 -3.27 -9.57
N ALA A 99 4.90 -3.82 -8.43
CA ALA A 99 6.18 -3.44 -7.84
C ALA A 99 7.37 -3.83 -8.75
N GLU A 100 7.30 -4.96 -9.43
CA GLU A 100 8.31 -5.37 -10.42
C GLU A 100 8.32 -4.42 -11.62
N GLU A 101 7.16 -4.05 -12.15
CA GLU A 101 7.02 -3.10 -13.27
C GLU A 101 7.51 -1.69 -12.91
N GLU A 102 7.14 -1.17 -11.73
CA GLU A 102 7.45 0.21 -11.32
C GLU A 102 8.88 0.37 -10.78
N LEU A 103 9.42 -0.63 -10.09
CA LEU A 103 10.70 -0.54 -9.38
C LEU A 103 11.80 -1.45 -9.97
N GLY A 104 11.45 -2.41 -10.82
CA GLY A 104 12.41 -3.39 -11.38
C GLY A 104 12.93 -4.40 -10.35
N ILE A 105 12.15 -4.71 -9.31
CA ILE A 105 12.53 -5.65 -8.24
C ILE A 105 11.69 -6.92 -8.28
N THR A 106 12.32 -8.06 -8.01
CA THR A 106 11.62 -9.34 -7.82
C THR A 106 11.51 -9.64 -6.33
N LEU A 107 10.28 -9.82 -5.85
CA LEU A 107 9.95 -10.21 -4.48
C LEU A 107 9.67 -11.70 -4.38
#